data_AF-A0A9P3PKT1-F1
#
_entry.id   AF-A0A9P3PKT1-F1
#
_cell.length_a   1.000
_cell.length_b   1.000
_cell.length_c   1.000
_cell.angle_alpha   90.00
_cell.angle_beta   90.00
_cell.angle_gamma   90.00
#
_symmetry.space_group_name_H-M   'P 1'
#
loop_
_entity.id
_entity.type
_entity.pdbx_description
1 polymer ?
#
loop_
_entity_poly.entity_id
_entity_poly.type
_entity_poly.pdbx_seq_one_letter_code
_entity_poly.pdbx_strand_id
1 'polypeptide(L)'
;MSDPVSAFNSLPRHARTFEDVPNDWIFTVRHVPVYPEADLIMLVNPTSRESRCEGPVELSKLMPRDYYGVIAQCLLSAFVSGLGTGEDRKKVAPWTWKTTEEKMAREVSGVLKALGVREELVDVGVADEEVKKVAEAQWRDVLGTLQRSVA
;
A
#
# COMPACT_ATOMS: atom_id res chain seq x y z
N MET A 1 -13.06 -16.85 -9.49
CA MET A 1 -12.13 -15.96 -8.76
C MET A 1 -12.96 -14.87 -8.13
N SER A 2 -12.90 -14.71 -6.81
CA SER A 2 -13.61 -13.59 -6.16
C SER A 2 -13.00 -12.28 -6.64
N ASP A 3 -13.86 -11.31 -6.95
CA ASP A 3 -13.46 -9.92 -7.21
C ASP A 3 -12.58 -9.40 -6.05
N PRO A 4 -11.38 -8.83 -6.32
CA PRO A 4 -10.49 -8.29 -5.28
C PRO A 4 -11.19 -7.31 -4.34
N VAL A 5 -12.16 -6.53 -4.84
CA VAL A 5 -12.95 -5.61 -4.01
C VAL A 5 -13.82 -6.39 -3.03
N SER A 6 -14.54 -7.41 -3.50
CA SER A 6 -15.36 -8.27 -2.64
C SER A 6 -14.52 -9.01 -1.60
N ALA A 7 -13.32 -9.48 -1.98
CA ALA A 7 -12.41 -10.14 -1.05
C ALA A 7 -11.90 -9.17 0.02
N PHE A 8 -11.50 -7.96 -0.39
CA PHE A 8 -11.03 -6.91 0.53
C PHE A 8 -12.14 -6.45 1.50
N ASN A 9 -13.35 -6.23 0.99
CA ASN A 9 -14.50 -5.86 1.81
C ASN A 9 -14.89 -6.94 2.83
N SER A 10 -14.55 -8.21 2.56
CA SER A 10 -14.78 -9.33 3.47
C SER A 10 -13.72 -9.46 4.55
N LEU A 11 -12.60 -8.74 4.46
CA LEU A 11 -11.54 -8.82 5.45
C LEU A 11 -12.02 -8.27 6.81
N PRO A 12 -11.71 -8.95 7.92
CA PRO A 12 -11.93 -8.39 9.24
C PRO A 12 -11.09 -7.11 9.41
N ARG A 13 -11.59 -6.19 10.23
CA ARG A 13 -10.91 -4.93 10.54
C ARG A 13 -10.66 -4.86 12.04
N HIS A 14 -9.41 -4.68 12.41
CA HIS A 14 -8.99 -4.57 13.80
C HIS A 14 -8.12 -3.32 13.95
N ALA A 15 -8.28 -2.60 15.06
CA ALA A 15 -7.46 -1.43 15.37
C ALA A 15 -5.99 -1.78 15.62
N ARG A 16 -5.71 -3.06 15.93
CA ARG A 16 -4.36 -3.57 16.17
C ARG A 16 -4.08 -4.76 15.27
N THR A 17 -2.82 -4.93 14.90
CA THR A 17 -2.32 -6.09 14.16
C THR A 17 -2.23 -7.31 15.08
N PHE A 18 -1.90 -8.47 14.52
CA PHE A 18 -1.66 -9.69 15.30
C PHE A 18 -0.46 -9.56 16.25
N GLU A 19 0.48 -8.68 15.94
CA GLU A 19 1.67 -8.39 16.77
C GLU A 19 1.38 -7.33 17.84
N ASP A 20 0.10 -7.00 18.05
CA ASP A 20 -0.36 -6.02 19.02
C ASP A 20 0.24 -4.62 18.84
N VAL A 21 0.38 -4.16 17.59
CA VAL A 21 0.70 -2.75 17.24
C VAL A 21 -0.48 -2.09 16.53
N PRO A 22 -0.58 -0.76 16.48
CA PRO A 22 -1.61 -0.07 15.68
C PRO A 22 -1.62 -0.56 14.23
N ASN A 23 -2.80 -0.88 13.70
CA ASN A 23 -3.00 -1.34 12.33
C ASN A 23 -3.13 -0.15 11.35
N ASP A 24 -2.19 0.79 11.48
CA ASP A 24 -2.12 1.98 10.65
C ASP A 24 -1.04 1.80 9.60
N TRP A 25 -1.32 2.19 8.36
CA TRP A 25 -0.43 1.98 7.23
C TRP A 25 -0.17 3.28 6.48
N ILE A 26 1.03 3.43 5.93
CA ILE A 26 1.33 4.43 4.90
C ILE A 26 1.71 3.72 3.62
N PHE A 27 1.23 4.20 2.47
CA PHE A 27 1.70 3.76 1.17
C PHE A 27 2.37 4.89 0.38
N THR A 28 3.38 4.52 -0.39
CA THR A 28 4.10 5.42 -1.31
C THR A 28 4.38 4.72 -2.63
N VAL A 29 4.35 5.47 -3.73
CA VAL A 29 4.82 5.01 -5.03
C VAL A 29 6.31 5.30 -5.13
N ARG A 30 7.11 4.30 -5.52
CA ARG A 30 8.56 4.37 -5.54
C ARG A 30 9.10 3.84 -6.85
N HIS A 31 9.81 4.68 -7.57
CA HIS A 31 10.53 4.28 -8.77
C HIS A 31 11.81 3.54 -8.39
N VAL A 32 12.05 2.37 -9.01
CA VAL A 32 13.27 1.57 -8.89
C VAL A 32 14.11 1.78 -10.15
N PRO A 33 15.23 2.54 -10.05
CA PRO A 33 16.10 2.82 -11.20
C PRO A 33 17.13 1.69 -11.41
N VAL A 34 16.68 0.44 -11.34
CA VAL A 34 17.50 -0.77 -11.52
C VAL A 34 16.84 -1.61 -12.61
N TYR A 35 17.60 -2.05 -13.61
CA TYR A 35 17.04 -2.78 -14.74
C TYR A 35 16.51 -4.17 -14.34
N PRO A 36 15.27 -4.55 -14.76
CA PRO A 36 14.31 -3.72 -15.48
C PRO A 36 13.68 -2.64 -14.57
N GLU A 37 13.69 -1.39 -15.03
CA GLU A 37 13.09 -0.27 -14.27
C GLU A 37 11.60 -0.51 -14.06
N ALA A 38 11.13 -0.23 -12.86
CA ALA A 38 9.73 -0.38 -12.50
C ALA A 38 9.34 0.53 -11.34
N ASP A 39 8.04 0.74 -11.15
CA ASP A 39 7.49 1.37 -9.97
C ASP A 39 7.00 0.28 -8.99
N LEU A 40 7.18 0.55 -7.71
CA LEU A 40 6.69 -0.25 -6.60
C LEU A 40 5.73 0.57 -5.75
N ILE A 41 4.71 -0.08 -5.22
CA ILE A 41 3.83 0.50 -4.19
C ILE A 41 4.28 -0.06 -2.85
N MET A 42 5.00 0.75 -2.09
CA MET A 42 5.52 0.37 -0.79
C MET A 42 4.51 0.73 0.30
N LEU A 43 4.05 -0.27 1.04
CA LEU A 43 3.27 -0.17 2.27
C LEU A 43 4.18 -0.28 3.48
N VAL A 44 3.97 0.55 4.51
CA VAL A 44 4.73 0.54 5.75
C VAL A 44 3.78 0.69 6.93
N ASN A 45 3.93 -0.15 7.95
CA ASN A 45 3.36 0.12 9.26
C ASN A 45 4.36 1.00 10.03
N PRO A 46 4.03 2.26 10.36
CA PRO A 46 4.99 3.18 10.94
C PRO A 46 5.43 2.79 12.36
N THR A 47 4.62 2.03 13.09
CA THR A 47 4.94 1.58 14.45
C THR A 47 5.85 0.36 14.46
N SER A 48 5.49 -0.72 13.75
CA SER A 48 6.34 -1.92 13.70
C SER A 48 7.53 -1.77 12.74
N ARG A 49 7.48 -0.78 11.85
CA ARG A 49 8.40 -0.61 10.72
C ARG A 49 8.39 -1.76 9.72
N GLU A 50 7.37 -2.63 9.78
CA GLU A 50 7.17 -3.62 8.74
C GLU A 50 6.91 -2.90 7.41
N SER A 51 7.62 -3.31 6.36
CA SER A 51 7.46 -2.78 5.01
C SER A 51 7.20 -3.90 4.00
N ARG A 52 6.37 -3.60 3.01
CA ARG A 52 5.91 -4.52 1.97
C ARG A 52 5.83 -3.76 0.66
N CYS A 53 6.13 -4.44 -0.45
CA CYS A 53 6.07 -3.84 -1.78
C CYS A 53 5.14 -4.66 -2.67
N GLU A 54 4.25 -3.98 -3.37
CA GLU A 54 3.48 -4.52 -4.48
C GLU A 54 4.07 -4.03 -5.81
N GLY A 55 4.00 -4.87 -6.84
CA GLY A 55 4.60 -4.62 -8.14
C GLY A 55 5.46 -5.81 -8.61
N PRO A 56 6.29 -5.63 -9.66
CA PRO A 56 6.54 -4.38 -10.39
C PRO A 56 5.33 -3.89 -11.20
N VAL A 57 5.16 -2.57 -11.31
CA VAL A 57 4.17 -1.91 -12.17
C VAL A 57 4.82 -0.79 -12.99
N GLU A 58 4.37 -0.57 -14.22
CA GLU A 58 4.83 0.56 -15.05
C GLU A 58 3.80 1.70 -14.98
N LEU A 59 3.93 2.59 -13.98
CA LEU A 59 2.94 3.65 -13.74
C LEU A 59 3.19 4.88 -14.61
N SER A 60 4.45 5.14 -14.99
CA SER A 60 4.86 6.32 -15.77
C SER A 60 4.19 6.44 -17.14
N LYS A 61 3.69 5.34 -17.71
CA LYS A 61 3.02 5.29 -19.02
C LYS A 61 1.50 5.42 -18.94
N LEU A 62 0.94 5.46 -17.74
CA LEU A 62 -0.50 5.45 -17.53
C LEU A 62 -1.09 6.86 -17.60
N MET A 63 -2.30 6.95 -18.14
CA MET A 63 -3.12 8.15 -18.00
C MET A 63 -3.49 8.33 -16.53
N PRO A 64 -3.73 9.56 -16.03
CA PRO A 64 -3.99 9.81 -14.61
C PRO A 64 -5.10 8.94 -14.01
N ARG A 65 -6.17 8.68 -14.77
CA ARG A 65 -7.27 7.81 -14.31
C ARG A 65 -6.80 6.38 -14.07
N ASP A 66 -6.02 5.83 -15.00
CA ASP A 66 -5.53 4.46 -14.92
C ASP A 66 -4.42 4.33 -13.88
N TYR A 67 -3.62 5.39 -13.69
CA TYR A 67 -2.59 5.48 -12.66
C TYR A 67 -3.15 5.23 -11.26
N TYR A 68 -4.16 6.00 -10.84
CA TYR A 68 -4.78 5.82 -9.52
C TYR A 68 -5.60 4.53 -9.42
N GLY A 69 -6.17 4.08 -10.55
CA GLY A 69 -6.83 2.79 -10.68
C GLY A 69 -5.92 1.61 -10.33
N VAL A 70 -4.74 1.56 -10.95
CA VAL A 70 -3.73 0.52 -10.70
C VAL A 70 -3.25 0.58 -9.26
N ILE A 71 -2.97 1.76 -8.72
CA ILE A 71 -2.54 1.92 -7.32
C ILE A 71 -3.59 1.36 -6.36
N ALA A 72 -4.86 1.75 -6.53
CA ALA A 72 -5.94 1.24 -5.69
C ALA A 72 -6.03 -0.29 -5.75
N GLN A 73 -5.96 -0.89 -6.95
CA GLN A 73 -6.00 -2.34 -7.11
C GLN A 73 -4.83 -3.04 -6.44
N CYS A 74 -3.61 -2.53 -6.57
CA CYS A 74 -2.44 -3.07 -5.87
C CYS A 74 -2.60 -2.99 -4.36
N LEU A 75 -3.11 -1.88 -3.82
CA LEU A 75 -3.38 -1.74 -2.39
C LEU A 75 -4.38 -2.79 -1.89
N LEU A 76 -5.50 -2.97 -2.60
CA LEU A 76 -6.49 -3.99 -2.25
C LEU A 76 -5.89 -5.40 -2.28
N SER A 77 -5.13 -5.70 -3.34
CA SER A 77 -4.41 -6.97 -3.50
C SER A 77 -3.47 -7.25 -2.34
N ALA A 78 -2.73 -6.23 -1.87
CA ALA A 78 -1.77 -6.37 -0.77
C ALA A 78 -2.43 -6.90 0.50
N PHE A 79 -3.56 -6.32 0.91
CA PHE A 79 -4.24 -6.78 2.13
C PHE A 79 -4.95 -8.13 1.92
N VAL A 80 -5.51 -8.37 0.73
CA VAL A 80 -6.13 -9.67 0.39
C VAL A 80 -5.11 -10.80 0.36
N SER A 81 -3.86 -10.53 -0.05
CA SER A 81 -2.77 -11.50 -0.04
C SER A 81 -2.16 -11.72 1.35
N GLY A 82 -2.64 -11.00 2.37
CA GLY A 82 -2.06 -11.01 3.71
C GLY A 82 -0.65 -10.40 3.70
N LEU A 83 -0.45 -9.38 2.86
CA LEU A 83 0.80 -8.66 2.69
C LEU A 83 1.98 -9.59 2.33
N GLY A 84 1.69 -10.61 1.51
CA GLY A 84 2.67 -11.61 1.09
C GLY A 84 3.11 -12.60 2.18
N THR A 85 2.51 -12.58 3.38
CA THR A 85 2.83 -13.56 4.44
C THR A 85 2.29 -14.96 4.14
N GLY A 86 1.28 -15.07 3.26
CA GLY A 86 0.61 -16.33 2.95
C GLY A 86 -0.24 -16.89 4.11
N GLU A 87 -0.29 -16.21 5.25
CA GLU A 87 -1.06 -16.63 6.42
C GLU A 87 -2.46 -16.01 6.41
N ASP A 88 -3.50 -16.82 6.21
CA ASP A 88 -4.89 -16.34 6.18
C ASP A 88 -5.30 -15.58 7.44
N ARG A 89 -4.79 -15.99 8.62
CA ARG A 89 -5.06 -15.31 9.90
C ARG A 89 -4.52 -13.88 9.99
N LYS A 90 -3.60 -13.49 9.10
CA LYS A 90 -3.01 -12.15 9.03
C LYS A 90 -3.70 -11.26 7.99
N LYS A 91 -4.68 -11.79 7.25
CA LYS A 91 -5.48 -11.02 6.29
C LYS A 91 -6.48 -10.14 7.03
N VAL A 92 -6.05 -8.93 7.35
CA VAL A 92 -6.87 -7.90 7.99
C VAL A 92 -6.86 -6.65 7.12
N ALA A 93 -8.00 -5.97 7.04
CA ALA A 93 -8.04 -4.65 6.43
C ALA A 93 -7.33 -3.63 7.33
N PRO A 94 -6.76 -2.53 6.77
CA PRO A 94 -6.13 -1.49 7.58
C PRO A 94 -7.16 -0.83 8.51
N TRP A 95 -6.69 -0.42 9.69
CA TRP A 95 -7.47 0.48 10.55
C TRP A 95 -7.44 1.88 9.99
N THR A 96 -6.27 2.40 9.66
CA THR A 96 -6.15 3.60 8.83
C THR A 96 -5.09 3.39 7.76
N TRP A 97 -5.20 4.12 6.67
CA TRP A 97 -4.13 4.21 5.69
C TRP A 97 -3.95 5.62 5.16
N LYS A 98 -2.70 5.96 4.91
CA LYS A 98 -2.28 7.30 4.51
C LYS A 98 -1.32 7.24 3.35
N THR A 99 -1.11 8.38 2.71
CA THR A 99 -0.03 8.58 1.73
C THR A 99 0.66 9.91 2.00
N THR A 100 1.75 10.18 1.28
CA THR A 100 2.58 11.38 1.47
C THR A 100 2.03 12.60 0.75
N GLU A 101 1.16 12.41 -0.23
CA GLU A 101 0.67 13.44 -1.15
C GLU A 101 -0.85 13.62 -1.06
N GLU A 102 -1.30 14.86 -0.87
CA GLU A 102 -2.74 15.20 -0.78
C GLU A 102 -3.52 14.80 -2.04
N LYS A 103 -2.93 15.02 -3.23
CA LYS A 103 -3.54 14.62 -4.49
C LYS A 103 -3.71 13.10 -4.57
N MET A 104 -2.67 12.34 -4.20
CA MET A 104 -2.73 10.88 -4.19
C MET A 104 -3.84 10.40 -3.24
N ALA A 105 -3.91 10.95 -2.03
CA ALA A 105 -4.92 10.62 -1.04
C ALA A 105 -6.34 10.81 -1.62
N ARG A 106 -6.61 11.98 -2.21
CA ARG A 106 -7.91 12.31 -2.78
C ARG A 106 -8.30 11.41 -3.94
N GLU A 107 -7.41 11.23 -4.92
CA GLU A 107 -7.73 10.49 -6.15
C GLU A 107 -7.89 8.99 -5.86
N VAL A 108 -7.02 8.40 -5.02
CA VAL A 108 -7.15 6.98 -4.62
C VAL A 108 -8.43 6.76 -3.81
N SER A 109 -8.78 7.68 -2.89
CA SER A 109 -10.07 7.61 -2.16
C SER A 109 -11.28 7.60 -3.10
N GLY A 110 -11.26 8.48 -4.12
CA GLY A 110 -12.29 8.54 -5.15
C GLY A 110 -12.41 7.24 -5.95
N VAL A 111 -11.28 6.63 -6.31
CA VAL A 111 -11.23 5.35 -7.01
C VAL A 111 -11.77 4.22 -6.12
N LEU A 112 -11.33 4.11 -4.86
CA LEU A 112 -11.80 3.08 -3.92
C LEU A 112 -13.32 3.13 -3.73
N LYS A 113 -13.86 4.34 -3.59
CA LYS A 113 -15.30 4.57 -3.51
C LYS A 113 -16.02 4.13 -4.79
N ALA A 114 -15.49 4.48 -5.97
CA ALA A 114 -16.08 4.07 -7.25
C ALA A 114 -16.03 2.55 -7.48
N LEU A 115 -15.02 1.88 -6.92
CA LEU A 115 -14.90 0.42 -6.95
C LEU A 115 -15.89 -0.29 -5.99
N GLY A 116 -16.52 0.44 -5.07
CA GLY A 116 -17.45 -0.15 -4.09
C GLY A 116 -16.76 -0.70 -2.83
N VAL A 117 -15.59 -0.18 -2.48
CA VAL A 117 -14.97 -0.45 -1.18
C VAL A 117 -15.85 0.13 -0.07
N ARG A 118 -15.98 -0.59 1.05
CA ARG A 118 -16.81 -0.19 2.21
C ARG A 118 -16.40 1.17 2.77
N GLU A 119 -17.39 1.96 3.19
CA GLU A 119 -17.28 3.39 3.50
C GLU A 119 -16.16 3.72 4.50
N GLU A 120 -15.96 2.85 5.49
CA GLU A 120 -14.97 3.07 6.54
C GLU A 120 -13.52 2.82 6.10
N LEU A 121 -13.29 2.32 4.88
CA LEU A 121 -11.98 2.06 4.28
C LEU A 121 -11.66 2.93 3.06
N VAL A 122 -12.61 3.70 2.53
CA VAL A 122 -12.35 4.51 1.32
C VAL A 122 -11.52 5.76 1.62
N ASP A 123 -11.46 6.19 2.88
CA ASP A 123 -10.76 7.40 3.29
C ASP A 123 -9.25 7.16 3.41
N VAL A 124 -8.49 7.67 2.44
CA VAL A 124 -7.02 7.72 2.49
C VAL A 124 -6.61 9.07 3.05
N GLY A 125 -5.89 9.05 4.18
CA GLY A 125 -5.38 10.28 4.80
C GLY A 125 -4.05 10.76 4.21
N VAL A 126 -3.63 11.94 4.66
CA VAL A 126 -2.27 12.45 4.42
C VAL A 126 -1.42 12.22 5.66
N ALA A 127 -0.24 11.66 5.48
CA ALA A 127 0.71 11.39 6.55
C ALA A 127 1.32 12.69 7.09
N ASP A 128 1.60 12.71 8.40
CA ASP A 128 2.43 13.74 9.02
C ASP A 128 3.91 13.53 8.70
N GLU A 129 4.75 14.50 9.06
CA GLU A 129 6.18 14.48 8.78
C GLU A 129 6.95 13.36 9.50
N GLU A 130 6.45 12.86 10.64
CA GLU A 130 7.10 11.77 11.36
C GLU A 130 6.90 10.45 10.62
N VAL A 131 5.65 10.17 10.22
CA VAL A 131 5.30 8.99 9.43
C VAL A 131 5.99 9.02 8.06
N LYS A 132 6.09 10.18 7.41
CA LYS A 132 6.85 10.36 6.15
C LYS A 132 8.31 9.94 6.31
N LYS A 133 8.98 10.38 7.38
CA LYS A 133 10.38 10.01 7.66
C LYS A 133 10.57 8.50 7.85
N VAL A 134 9.61 7.84 8.50
CA VAL A 134 9.65 6.37 8.65
C VAL A 134 9.56 5.69 7.29
N ALA A 135 8.62 6.11 6.43
CA ALA A 135 8.49 5.57 5.08
C ALA A 135 9.76 5.80 4.23
N GLU A 136 10.37 6.99 4.29
CA GLU A 136 11.65 7.24 3.59
C GLU A 136 12.80 6.39 4.12
N ALA A 137 12.87 6.16 5.44
CA ALA A 137 13.89 5.29 6.02
C ALA A 137 13.73 3.85 5.52
N GLN A 138 12.50 3.31 5.56
CA GLN A 138 12.21 1.97 5.03
C GLN A 138 12.51 1.86 3.54
N TRP A 139 12.18 2.89 2.75
CA TRP A 139 12.50 2.89 1.32
C TRP A 139 14.01 2.80 1.05
N ARG A 140 14.84 3.53 1.80
CA ARG A 140 16.30 3.46 1.64
C ARG A 140 16.84 2.05 1.92
N ASP A 141 16.29 1.37 2.93
CA ASP A 141 16.69 0.01 3.27
C ASP A 141 16.28 -1.00 2.17
N VAL A 142 15.06 -0.86 1.65
CA VAL A 142 14.54 -1.67 0.51
C VAL A 142 15.39 -1.43 -0.74
N LEU A 143 15.56 -0.18 -1.16
CA LEU A 143 16.32 0.17 -2.36
C LEU A 143 17.79 -0.29 -2.24
N GLY A 144 18.42 -0.08 -1.08
CA GLY A 144 19.78 -0.53 -0.85
C GLY A 144 19.91 -2.06 -0.93
N THR A 145 18.88 -2.80 -0.50
CA THR A 145 18.85 -4.27 -0.65
C THR A 145 18.71 -4.67 -2.11
N LEU A 146 17.76 -4.07 -2.84
CA LEU A 146 17.57 -4.32 -4.27
C LEU A 146 18.85 -4.07 -5.08
N GLN A 147 19.51 -2.93 -4.84
CA GLN A 147 20.75 -2.56 -5.52
C GLN A 147 21.89 -3.57 -5.26
N ARG A 148 21.98 -4.16 -4.06
CA ARG A 148 22.97 -5.19 -3.76
C ARG A 148 22.66 -6.54 -4.39
N SER A 149 21.38 -6.85 -4.60
CA SER A 149 20.96 -8.14 -5.17
C SER A 149 21.15 -8.24 -6.69
N VAL A 150 21.33 -7.10 -7.37
CA VAL A 150 21.58 -7.03 -8.83
C VAL A 150 23.04 -6.74 -9.20
N ALA A 151 23.89 -6.47 -8.21
CA ALA A 151 25.32 -6.22 -8.37
C ALA A 151 26.11 -7.53 -8.37
#